data_AF-A0A9J6GVQ6-F1
#
_entry.id   AF-A0A9J6GVQ6-F1
#
_cell.length_a   1.000
_cell.length_b   1.000
_cell.length_c   1.000
_cell.angle_alpha   90.00
_cell.angle_beta   90.00
_cell.angle_gamma   90.00
#
_symmetry.space_group_name_H-M   'P 1'
#
loop_
_entity.id
_entity.type
_entity.pdbx_description
1 polymer ?
#
loop_
_entity_poly.entity_id
_entity_poly.type
_entity_poly.pdbx_seq_one_letter_code
_entity_poly.pdbx_strand_id
1 'polypeptide(L)'
;MHPTKHKGRREARAKALSKLLQYIAPHRVAYTDAALVCAGEVLAVACTGDDNSKVASLRTPVSEEIRIGDQVAIALAIIQHPRYIYSDSQDACRAYIRGRIYPDAHHILDPHHPPEKKQTISIIWTPSHTQTEGRGNARAHHLAREEAGARAVVSGDKDPEERLDPPTPLTTFRSISKRYRERGAFYDPIIICLTRGSKSSGVFSRATPTRHQPE
;
A
#
# COMPACT_ATOMS: atom_id res chain seq x y z
N MET A 1 11.30 -0.24 -8.49
CA MET A 1 12.59 -0.73 -7.91
C MET A 1 13.47 -1.24 -9.06
N HIS A 2 14.80 -1.02 -9.08
CA HIS A 2 15.64 -1.60 -10.14
C HIS A 2 15.82 -3.11 -9.91
N PRO A 3 15.51 -3.99 -10.88
CA PRO A 3 15.43 -5.43 -10.67
C PRO A 3 16.76 -6.09 -10.30
N THR A 4 17.89 -5.46 -10.59
CA THR A 4 19.22 -6.03 -10.32
C THR A 4 20.03 -5.32 -9.23
N LYS A 5 19.66 -4.10 -8.82
CA LYS A 5 20.45 -3.35 -7.81
C LYS A 5 20.12 -3.85 -6.40
N HIS A 6 21.13 -3.92 -5.54
CA HIS A 6 21.01 -4.32 -4.13
C HIS A 6 20.34 -5.68 -3.88
N LYS A 7 20.47 -6.63 -4.81
CA LYS A 7 19.88 -7.99 -4.72
C LYS A 7 20.12 -8.65 -3.37
N GLY A 8 21.37 -8.73 -2.90
CA GLY A 8 21.69 -9.35 -1.61
C GLY A 8 21.04 -8.66 -0.40
N ARG A 9 20.88 -7.32 -0.41
CA ARG A 9 20.17 -6.60 0.67
C ARG A 9 18.67 -6.92 0.65
N ARG A 10 18.08 -7.05 -0.54
CA ARG A 10 16.66 -7.42 -0.69
C ARG A 10 16.40 -8.85 -0.23
N GLU A 11 17.25 -9.79 -0.63
CA GLU A 11 17.16 -11.19 -0.19
C GLU A 11 17.37 -11.34 1.31
N ALA A 12 18.37 -10.66 1.89
CA ALA A 12 18.58 -10.67 3.34
C ALA A 12 17.36 -10.11 4.10
N ARG A 13 16.74 -9.05 3.58
CA ARG A 13 15.51 -8.48 4.16
C ARG A 13 14.33 -9.43 4.03
N ALA A 14 14.08 -9.99 2.84
CA ALA A 14 13.03 -10.97 2.61
C ALA A 14 13.18 -12.17 3.55
N LYS A 15 14.38 -12.76 3.63
CA LYS A 15 14.69 -13.85 4.55
C LYS A 15 14.42 -13.49 6.02
N ALA A 16 14.78 -12.28 6.45
CA ALA A 16 14.52 -11.82 7.81
C ALA A 16 13.02 -11.66 8.10
N LEU A 17 12.25 -11.10 7.15
CA LEU A 17 10.80 -10.96 7.28
C LEU A 17 10.11 -12.32 7.27
N SER A 18 10.50 -13.23 6.38
CA SER A 18 9.96 -14.59 6.31
C SER A 18 10.18 -15.37 7.61
N LYS A 19 11.34 -15.21 8.27
CA LYS A 19 11.56 -15.78 9.61
C LYS A 19 10.63 -15.18 10.67
N LEU A 20 10.42 -13.87 10.64
CA LEU A 20 9.56 -13.19 11.62
C LEU A 20 8.10 -13.64 11.47
N LEU A 21 7.65 -13.81 10.23
CA LEU A 21 6.31 -14.26 9.87
C LEU A 21 5.98 -15.67 10.38
N GLN A 22 6.97 -16.56 10.54
CA GLN A 22 6.74 -17.93 11.06
C GLN A 22 6.14 -17.94 12.47
N TYR A 23 6.32 -16.87 13.23
CA TYR A 23 5.82 -16.75 14.61
C TYR A 23 4.52 -15.95 14.72
N ILE A 24 3.95 -15.51 13.59
CA ILE A 24 2.73 -14.70 13.56
C ILE A 24 1.58 -15.55 13.00
N ALA A 25 0.45 -15.57 13.70
CA ALA A 25 -0.74 -16.26 13.21
C ALA A 25 -1.20 -15.71 11.84
N PRO A 26 -1.56 -16.56 10.87
CA PRO A 26 -1.82 -16.13 9.49
C PRO A 26 -2.91 -15.04 9.35
N HIS A 27 -3.99 -15.13 10.13
CA HIS A 27 -5.08 -14.13 10.16
C HIS A 27 -4.64 -12.74 10.65
N ARG A 28 -3.46 -12.61 11.27
CA ARG A 28 -2.91 -11.32 11.72
C ARG A 28 -2.07 -10.63 10.66
N VAL A 29 -1.88 -11.26 9.50
CA VAL A 29 -1.01 -10.77 8.43
C VAL A 29 -1.83 -10.59 7.16
N ALA A 30 -1.70 -9.42 6.54
CA ALA A 30 -2.17 -9.16 5.19
C ALA A 30 -1.00 -8.83 4.26
N TYR A 31 -1.14 -9.20 2.99
CA TYR A 31 -0.24 -8.90 1.89
C TYR A 31 -1.01 -8.13 0.83
N THR A 32 -0.39 -7.11 0.26
CA THR A 32 -1.07 -6.22 -0.69
C THR A 32 -0.31 -6.14 -1.99
N ASP A 33 -1.01 -6.14 -3.11
CA ASP A 33 -0.45 -5.80 -4.42
C ASP A 33 -1.48 -5.04 -5.26
N ALA A 34 -0.99 -4.39 -6.32
CA ALA A 34 -1.83 -3.78 -7.34
C ALA A 34 -1.31 -4.07 -8.76
N ALA A 35 -2.24 -4.21 -9.69
CA ALA A 35 -1.95 -4.49 -11.09
C ALA A 35 -2.79 -3.60 -12.00
N LEU A 36 -2.18 -3.13 -13.10
CA LEU A 36 -2.93 -2.46 -14.16
C LEU A 36 -3.80 -3.49 -14.88
N VAL A 37 -5.08 -3.14 -15.07
CA VAL A 37 -6.00 -3.88 -15.93
C VAL A 37 -5.88 -3.36 -17.36
N CYS A 38 -6.08 -2.05 -17.51
CA CYS A 38 -5.92 -1.31 -18.76
C CYS A 38 -5.61 0.15 -18.45
N ALA A 39 -5.40 0.98 -19.48
CA ALA A 39 -5.27 2.42 -19.28
C ALA A 39 -6.57 2.98 -18.68
N GLY A 40 -6.43 3.58 -17.50
CA GLY A 40 -7.45 4.17 -16.65
C GLY A 40 -7.92 3.24 -15.54
N GLU A 41 -7.44 1.99 -15.46
CA GLU A 41 -7.98 1.00 -14.53
C GLU A 41 -6.90 0.19 -13.81
N VAL A 42 -7.01 0.16 -12.49
CA VAL A 42 -6.13 -0.58 -11.60
C VAL A 42 -6.94 -1.53 -10.72
N LEU A 43 -6.41 -2.73 -10.56
CA LEU A 43 -6.88 -3.71 -9.60
C LEU A 43 -6.01 -3.65 -8.35
N ALA A 44 -6.64 -3.52 -7.19
CA ALA A 44 -6.00 -3.55 -5.89
C ALA A 44 -6.42 -4.83 -5.14
N VAL A 45 -5.45 -5.53 -4.55
CA VAL A 45 -5.65 -6.80 -3.88
C VAL A 45 -5.05 -6.76 -2.48
N ALA A 46 -5.79 -7.28 -1.51
CA ALA A 46 -5.33 -7.52 -0.15
C ALA A 46 -5.65 -8.96 0.26
N CYS A 47 -4.62 -9.78 0.46
CA CYS A 47 -4.73 -11.18 0.86
C CYS A 47 -4.33 -11.35 2.32
N THR A 48 -5.19 -11.95 3.15
CA THR A 48 -4.78 -12.41 4.48
C THR A 48 -4.15 -13.79 4.43
N GLY A 49 -3.39 -14.15 5.47
CA GLY A 49 -2.70 -15.44 5.56
C GLY A 49 -3.61 -16.66 5.73
N ASP A 50 -4.90 -16.47 6.01
CA ASP A 50 -5.95 -17.49 6.14
C ASP A 50 -6.84 -17.61 4.89
N ASP A 51 -6.32 -17.19 3.73
CA ASP A 51 -6.97 -17.26 2.42
C ASP A 51 -8.21 -16.35 2.23
N ASN A 52 -8.50 -15.46 3.18
CA ASN A 52 -9.55 -14.44 3.02
C ASN A 52 -9.04 -13.22 2.22
N SER A 53 -9.06 -13.32 0.88
CA SER A 53 -8.65 -12.22 0.00
C SER A 53 -9.77 -11.24 -0.30
N LYS A 54 -9.48 -9.93 -0.19
CA LYS A 54 -10.31 -8.84 -0.74
C LYS A 54 -9.68 -8.25 -1.99
N VAL A 55 -10.53 -7.90 -2.95
CA VAL A 55 -10.14 -7.32 -4.25
C VAL A 55 -11.02 -6.11 -4.54
N ALA A 56 -10.46 -5.04 -5.09
CA ALA A 56 -11.22 -3.90 -5.64
C ALA A 56 -10.67 -3.50 -7.02
N SER A 57 -11.57 -3.25 -7.98
CA SER A 57 -11.26 -2.56 -9.24
C SER A 57 -11.52 -1.07 -9.05
N LEU A 58 -10.62 -0.22 -9.53
CA LEU A 58 -10.81 1.22 -9.47
C LEU A 58 -10.46 1.84 -10.82
N ARG A 59 -11.32 2.74 -11.30
CA ARG A 59 -10.97 3.66 -12.37
C ARG A 59 -10.16 4.81 -11.78
N THR A 60 -9.00 5.09 -12.35
CA THR A 60 -8.05 6.07 -11.83
C THR A 60 -7.43 6.90 -12.95
N PRO A 61 -6.91 8.10 -12.66
CA PRO A 61 -6.19 8.87 -13.66
C PRO A 61 -4.95 8.12 -14.14
N VAL A 62 -4.79 7.97 -15.46
CA VAL A 62 -3.80 7.06 -16.08
C VAL A 62 -2.38 7.23 -15.53
N SER A 63 -1.95 8.48 -15.38
CA SER A 63 -0.62 8.85 -14.86
C SER A 63 -0.31 8.42 -13.41
N GLU A 64 -1.30 7.99 -12.63
CA GLU A 64 -1.15 7.68 -11.18
C GLU A 64 -1.73 6.33 -10.78
N GLU A 65 -2.22 5.53 -11.72
CA GLU A 65 -2.96 4.28 -11.52
C GLU A 65 -2.32 3.34 -10.49
N ILE A 66 -1.09 2.88 -10.76
CA ILE A 66 -0.39 1.94 -9.85
C ILE A 66 -0.22 2.53 -8.46
N ARG A 67 0.09 3.83 -8.35
CA ARG A 67 0.32 4.48 -7.05
C ARG A 67 -0.97 4.61 -6.25
N ILE A 68 -2.11 4.81 -6.92
CA ILE A 68 -3.43 4.82 -6.29
C ILE A 68 -3.82 3.39 -5.90
N GLY A 69 -3.66 2.43 -6.81
CA GLY A 69 -3.92 1.02 -6.57
C GLY A 69 -3.17 0.47 -5.36
N ASP A 70 -1.88 0.76 -5.23
CA ASP A 70 -1.07 0.34 -4.07
C ASP A 70 -1.62 0.88 -2.75
N GLN A 71 -2.04 2.15 -2.72
CA GLN A 71 -2.59 2.75 -1.50
C GLN A 71 -3.97 2.19 -1.18
N VAL A 72 -4.79 1.94 -2.19
CA VAL A 72 -6.09 1.29 -2.05
C VAL A 72 -5.93 -0.14 -1.53
N ALA A 73 -4.95 -0.90 -2.03
CA ALA A 73 -4.66 -2.24 -1.57
C ALA A 73 -4.32 -2.25 -0.06
N ILE A 74 -3.56 -1.26 0.42
CA ILE A 74 -3.32 -1.08 1.86
C ILE A 74 -4.60 -0.72 2.61
N ALA A 75 -5.48 0.13 2.07
CA ALA A 75 -6.76 0.46 2.70
C ALA A 75 -7.66 -0.78 2.84
N LEU A 76 -7.75 -1.60 1.77
CA LEU A 76 -8.46 -2.88 1.78
C LEU A 76 -7.90 -3.85 2.81
N ALA A 77 -6.58 -3.87 3.01
CA ALA A 77 -5.97 -4.66 4.07
C ALA A 77 -6.36 -4.13 5.45
N ILE A 78 -6.34 -2.82 5.67
CA ILE A 78 -6.68 -2.21 6.97
C ILE A 78 -8.09 -2.60 7.43
N ILE A 79 -9.09 -2.56 6.55
CA ILE A 79 -10.49 -2.91 6.88
C ILE A 79 -10.72 -4.40 7.13
N GLN A 80 -9.68 -5.23 6.96
CA GLN A 80 -9.69 -6.65 7.36
C GLN A 80 -9.11 -6.84 8.77
N HIS A 81 -8.77 -5.74 9.43
CA HIS A 81 -8.23 -5.72 10.79
C HIS A 81 -6.98 -6.60 11.04
N PRO A 82 -6.00 -6.69 10.12
CA PRO A 82 -4.75 -7.38 10.39
C PRO A 82 -3.92 -6.59 11.42
N ARG A 83 -2.96 -7.25 12.05
CA ARG A 83 -1.95 -6.59 12.88
C ARG A 83 -0.77 -6.09 12.05
N TYR A 84 -0.46 -6.80 10.96
CA TYR A 84 0.68 -6.52 10.08
C TYR A 84 0.23 -6.51 8.62
N ILE A 85 0.62 -5.49 7.88
CA ILE A 85 0.38 -5.36 6.44
C ILE A 85 1.73 -5.32 5.73
N TYR A 86 1.92 -6.20 4.76
CA TYR A 86 3.13 -6.28 3.95
C TYR A 86 2.84 -5.78 2.54
N SER A 87 3.58 -4.77 2.11
CA SER A 87 3.48 -4.15 0.79
C SER A 87 4.86 -4.02 0.18
N ASP A 88 4.99 -4.23 -1.13
CA ASP A 88 6.22 -3.99 -1.86
C ASP A 88 6.36 -2.56 -2.41
N SER A 89 5.27 -1.79 -2.38
CA SER A 89 5.23 -0.38 -2.71
C SER A 89 5.77 0.49 -1.58
N GLN A 90 7.05 0.84 -1.69
CA GLN A 90 7.72 1.73 -0.73
C GLN A 90 7.04 3.11 -0.67
N ASP A 91 6.51 3.59 -1.80
CA ASP A 91 5.87 4.90 -1.87
C ASP A 91 4.49 4.90 -1.20
N ALA A 92 3.70 3.83 -1.36
CA ALA A 92 2.46 3.67 -0.62
C ALA A 92 2.72 3.56 0.89
N CYS A 93 3.72 2.77 1.32
CA CYS A 93 4.10 2.70 2.74
C CYS A 93 4.43 4.09 3.31
N ARG A 94 5.20 4.91 2.57
CA ARG A 94 5.55 6.28 2.99
C ARG A 94 4.35 7.22 3.01
N ALA A 95 3.40 7.06 2.09
CA ALA A 95 2.17 7.85 2.03
C ALA A 95 1.36 7.68 3.33
N TYR A 96 1.15 6.44 3.76
CA TYR A 96 0.46 6.11 5.01
C TYR A 96 1.22 6.60 6.25
N ILE A 97 2.54 6.42 6.31
CA ILE A 97 3.36 6.93 7.42
C ILE A 97 3.22 8.45 7.59
N ARG A 98 3.06 9.18 6.48
CA ARG A 98 2.91 10.64 6.47
C ARG A 98 1.47 11.11 6.70
N GLY A 99 0.50 10.20 6.79
CA GLY A 99 -0.92 10.55 6.81
C GLY A 99 -1.38 11.27 5.54
N ARG A 100 -0.73 11.00 4.39
CA ARG A 100 -1.04 11.64 3.10
C ARG A 100 -1.35 10.57 2.07
N ILE A 101 -2.61 10.19 2.00
CA ILE A 101 -3.12 9.17 1.09
C ILE A 101 -4.02 9.78 0.02
N TYR A 102 -4.26 9.04 -1.06
CA TYR A 102 -5.21 9.43 -2.09
C TYR A 102 -6.65 9.36 -1.59
N PRO A 103 -7.56 10.18 -2.16
CA PRO A 103 -8.98 10.17 -1.81
C PRO A 103 -9.62 8.78 -1.92
N ASP A 104 -9.26 7.98 -2.92
CA ASP A 104 -9.81 6.63 -3.11
C ASP A 104 -9.50 5.70 -1.92
N ALA A 105 -8.26 5.77 -1.41
CA ALA A 105 -7.86 5.02 -0.22
C ALA A 105 -8.54 5.58 1.04
N HIS A 106 -8.69 6.91 1.14
CA HIS A 106 -9.39 7.56 2.25
C HIS A 106 -10.86 7.16 2.32
N HIS A 107 -11.57 7.14 1.19
CA HIS A 107 -12.98 6.74 1.14
C HIS A 107 -13.22 5.30 1.61
N ILE A 108 -12.24 4.40 1.43
CA ILE A 108 -12.32 3.05 1.98
C ILE A 108 -12.13 3.07 3.51
N LEU A 109 -11.28 3.94 4.04
CA LEU A 109 -11.00 3.97 5.48
C LEU A 109 -12.06 4.68 6.30
N ASP A 110 -12.63 5.76 5.77
CA ASP A 110 -13.52 6.69 6.49
C ASP A 110 -14.73 6.00 7.15
N PRO A 111 -15.50 5.13 6.45
CA PRO A 111 -16.64 4.43 7.06
C PRO A 111 -16.23 3.36 8.08
N HIS A 112 -14.96 2.94 8.06
CA HIS A 112 -14.46 1.75 8.77
C HIS A 112 -13.52 2.09 9.93
N HIS A 113 -13.28 3.38 10.21
CA HIS A 113 -12.48 3.87 11.33
C HIS A 113 -13.32 4.73 12.30
N PRO A 114 -14.22 4.14 13.11
CA PRO A 114 -14.84 4.88 14.20
C PRO A 114 -13.75 5.37 15.17
N PRO A 115 -13.77 6.66 15.60
CA PRO A 115 -12.69 7.29 16.38
C PRO A 115 -12.39 6.59 17.73
N GLU A 116 -13.30 5.74 18.20
CA GLU A 116 -13.21 5.04 19.47
C GLU A 116 -12.38 3.74 19.41
N LYS A 117 -12.13 3.18 18.22
CA LYS A 117 -11.34 1.94 18.05
C LYS A 117 -10.01 2.22 17.38
N LYS A 118 -9.04 2.73 18.17
CA LYS A 118 -7.65 2.87 17.72
C LYS A 118 -6.98 1.50 17.64
N GLN A 119 -7.12 0.82 16.51
CA GLN A 119 -6.36 -0.40 16.23
C GLN A 119 -4.95 -0.03 15.77
N THR A 120 -3.94 -0.55 16.46
CA THR A 120 -2.53 -0.40 16.05
C THR A 120 -2.23 -1.39 14.92
N ILE A 121 -1.93 -0.87 13.72
CA ILE A 121 -1.55 -1.66 12.54
C ILE A 121 -0.12 -1.29 12.12
N SER A 122 0.72 -2.31 11.89
CA SER A 122 2.09 -2.13 11.39
C SER A 122 2.15 -2.36 9.89
N ILE A 123 2.40 -1.29 9.12
CA ILE A 123 2.66 -1.38 7.67
C ILE A 123 4.17 -1.58 7.45
N ILE A 124 4.54 -2.69 6.80
CA ILE A 124 5.91 -3.16 6.63
C ILE A 124 6.22 -3.26 5.14
N TRP A 125 7.22 -2.48 4.72
CA TRP A 125 7.75 -2.61 3.38
C TRP A 125 8.58 -3.89 3.20
N THR A 126 8.21 -4.72 2.22
CA THR A 126 8.90 -5.94 1.80
C THR A 126 9.42 -5.81 0.37
N PRO A 127 10.62 -6.32 0.02
CA PRO A 127 11.04 -6.32 -1.37
C PRO A 127 10.28 -7.38 -2.18
N SER A 128 9.85 -6.99 -3.38
CA SER A 128 9.24 -7.89 -4.39
C SER A 128 10.28 -8.70 -5.16
N HIS A 129 9.82 -9.78 -5.81
CA HIS A 129 10.56 -10.65 -6.72
C HIS A 129 11.87 -11.20 -6.13
N THR A 130 11.80 -11.74 -4.91
CA THR A 130 12.93 -12.42 -4.26
C THR A 130 12.66 -13.91 -4.11
N GLN A 131 13.70 -14.73 -4.22
CA GLN A 131 13.59 -16.19 -4.05
C GLN A 131 13.10 -16.61 -2.64
N THR A 132 13.03 -15.67 -1.69
CA THR A 132 12.66 -15.90 -0.28
C THR A 132 11.42 -15.12 0.12
N GLU A 133 10.61 -14.70 -0.86
CA GLU A 133 9.34 -14.05 -0.61
C GLU A 133 8.49 -14.82 0.40
N GLY A 134 7.89 -14.08 1.34
CA GLY A 134 6.90 -14.65 2.24
C GLY A 134 5.75 -15.22 1.43
N ARG A 135 5.25 -16.40 1.83
CA ARG A 135 4.22 -17.19 1.11
C ARG A 135 3.05 -16.37 0.56
N GLY A 136 2.63 -15.33 1.28
CA GLY A 136 1.50 -14.48 0.87
C GLY A 136 1.83 -13.32 -0.07
N ASN A 137 3.08 -12.86 -0.18
CA ASN A 137 3.45 -11.74 -1.06
C ASN A 137 3.37 -12.15 -2.53
N ALA A 138 4.02 -13.26 -2.87
CA ALA A 138 3.98 -13.83 -4.22
C ALA A 138 2.54 -14.17 -4.64
N ARG A 139 1.72 -14.65 -3.69
CA ARG A 139 0.31 -14.92 -3.93
C ARG A 139 -0.50 -13.65 -4.20
N ALA A 140 -0.36 -12.60 -3.39
CA ALA A 140 -1.04 -11.33 -3.64
C ALA A 140 -0.67 -10.77 -5.00
N HIS A 141 0.61 -10.88 -5.37
CA HIS A 141 1.09 -10.49 -6.69
C HIS A 141 0.46 -11.29 -7.82
N HIS A 142 0.46 -12.62 -7.69
CA HIS A 142 -0.13 -13.50 -8.70
C HIS A 142 -1.62 -13.21 -8.87
N LEU A 143 -2.38 -13.15 -7.77
CA LEU A 143 -3.81 -12.86 -7.79
C LEU A 143 -4.11 -11.52 -8.44
N ALA A 144 -3.36 -10.45 -8.12
CA ALA A 144 -3.55 -9.15 -8.75
C ALA A 144 -3.36 -9.22 -10.27
N ARG A 145 -2.35 -9.97 -10.73
CA ARG A 145 -2.03 -10.08 -12.16
C ARG A 145 -2.97 -11.01 -12.92
N GLU A 146 -3.34 -12.15 -12.34
CA GLU A 146 -4.30 -13.09 -12.93
C GLU A 146 -5.67 -12.45 -13.09
N GLU A 147 -6.18 -11.82 -12.01
CA GLU A 147 -7.47 -11.13 -12.03
C GLU A 147 -7.47 -9.92 -12.97
N ALA A 148 -6.37 -9.15 -13.02
CA ALA A 148 -6.24 -8.06 -13.96
C ALA A 148 -6.23 -8.56 -15.41
N GLY A 149 -5.53 -9.65 -15.69
CA GLY A 149 -5.51 -10.29 -17.00
C GLY A 149 -6.90 -10.78 -17.44
N ALA A 150 -7.61 -11.46 -16.55
CA ALA A 150 -8.98 -11.93 -16.82
C ALA A 150 -9.94 -10.77 -17.14
N ARG A 151 -9.84 -9.65 -16.39
CA ARG A 151 -10.68 -8.46 -16.62
C ARG A 151 -10.30 -7.69 -17.89
N ALA A 152 -9.02 -7.66 -18.24
CA ALA A 152 -8.56 -7.03 -19.47
C ALA A 152 -9.11 -7.75 -20.71
N VAL A 153 -9.19 -9.08 -20.68
CA VAL A 153 -9.79 -9.89 -21.76
C VAL A 153 -11.27 -9.54 -21.95
N VAL A 154 -12.03 -9.40 -20.86
CA VAL A 154 -13.46 -9.01 -20.91
C VAL A 154 -13.64 -7.56 -21.39
N SER A 155 -12.69 -6.68 -21.12
CA SER A 155 -12.76 -5.26 -21.48
C SER A 155 -12.34 -4.98 -22.93
N GLY A 156 -11.76 -5.97 -23.62
CA GLY A 156 -11.30 -5.86 -25.01
C GLY A 156 -12.39 -5.69 -26.07
N ASP A 157 -13.66 -5.81 -25.67
CA ASP A 157 -14.84 -5.60 -26.54
C ASP A 157 -15.33 -4.15 -26.60
N LYS A 158 -14.63 -3.19 -25.96
CA LYS A 158 -14.98 -1.77 -26.05
C LYS A 158 -14.27 -1.08 -27.21
N ASP A 159 -15.03 -0.28 -27.97
CA ASP A 159 -14.60 0.42 -29.16
C ASP A 159 -13.22 1.11 -28.99
N PRO A 160 -12.31 1.00 -29.98
CA PRO A 160 -10.96 1.55 -29.90
C PRO A 160 -10.91 3.08 -29.77
N GLU A 161 -12.02 3.77 -29.97
CA GLU A 161 -12.19 5.23 -29.90
C GLU A 161 -12.37 5.76 -28.45
N GLU A 162 -12.68 4.90 -27.47
CA GLU A 162 -12.81 5.29 -26.04
C GLU A 162 -11.45 5.26 -25.29
N ARG A 163 -10.34 4.99 -26.00
CA ARG A 163 -8.99 5.13 -25.46
C ARG A 163 -8.69 6.61 -25.22
N LEU A 164 -9.01 7.10 -24.03
CA LEU A 164 -8.54 8.39 -23.53
C LEU A 164 -7.05 8.54 -23.84
N ASP A 165 -6.71 9.62 -24.55
CA ASP A 165 -5.32 9.97 -24.84
C ASP A 165 -4.50 9.87 -23.55
N PRO A 166 -3.34 9.18 -23.57
CA PRO A 166 -2.52 9.07 -22.39
C PRO A 166 -2.20 10.50 -21.91
N PRO A 167 -2.48 10.84 -20.64
CA PRO A 167 -2.27 12.18 -20.14
C PRO A 167 -0.82 12.58 -20.42
N THR A 168 -0.63 13.76 -21.00
CA THR A 168 0.70 14.28 -21.33
C THR A 168 1.64 14.07 -20.15
N PRO A 169 2.73 13.30 -20.34
CA PRO A 169 3.62 12.96 -19.23
C PRO A 169 4.20 14.24 -18.65
N LEU A 170 4.13 14.36 -17.32
CA LEU A 170 4.79 15.45 -16.61
C LEU A 170 6.30 15.21 -16.68
N THR A 171 6.97 15.88 -17.61
CA THR A 171 8.41 15.69 -17.87
C THR A 171 9.30 16.56 -16.98
N THR A 172 8.75 17.56 -16.29
CA THR A 172 9.55 18.50 -15.50
C THR A 172 9.43 18.25 -14.00
N PHE A 173 10.56 18.29 -13.29
CA PHE A 173 10.64 18.09 -11.83
C PHE A 173 9.66 18.98 -11.05
N ARG A 174 9.48 20.24 -11.48
CA ARG A 174 8.57 21.21 -10.87
C ARG A 174 7.10 20.81 -11.02
N SER A 175 6.69 20.33 -12.20
CA SER A 175 5.30 19.95 -12.47
C SER A 175 4.93 18.64 -11.79
N ILE A 176 5.88 17.70 -11.72
CA ILE A 176 5.79 16.50 -10.87
C ILE A 176 5.61 16.93 -9.40
N SER A 177 6.53 17.73 -8.86
CA SER A 177 6.49 18.10 -7.44
C SER A 177 5.25 18.90 -7.02
N LYS A 178 4.78 19.82 -7.87
CA LYS A 178 3.57 20.63 -7.61
C LYS A 178 2.33 19.75 -7.53
N ARG A 179 2.16 18.83 -8.50
CA ARG A 179 1.03 17.90 -8.55
C ARG A 179 0.94 17.02 -7.29
N TYR A 180 2.09 16.58 -6.77
CA TYR A 180 2.13 15.76 -5.55
C TYR A 180 1.78 16.54 -4.28
N ARG A 181 1.96 17.87 -4.29
CA ARG A 181 1.64 18.73 -3.14
C ARG A 181 0.15 19.00 -3.02
N GLU A 182 -0.54 19.12 -4.14
CA GLU A 182 -1.91 19.64 -4.22
C GLU A 182 -3.00 18.55 -4.02
N ARG A 183 -2.65 17.25 -4.05
CA ARG A 183 -3.63 16.16 -4.14
C ARG A 183 -3.76 15.24 -2.91
N GLY A 184 -3.00 15.49 -1.85
CA GLY A 184 -3.06 14.65 -0.64
C GLY A 184 -4.19 15.09 0.30
N ALA A 185 -5.08 14.17 0.66
CA ALA A 185 -5.93 14.35 1.85
C ALA A 185 -5.10 14.08 3.12
N PHE A 186 -5.35 14.82 4.19
CA PHE A 186 -4.73 14.59 5.49
C PHE A 186 -5.54 13.54 6.25
N TYR A 187 -4.91 12.44 6.62
CA TYR A 187 -5.47 11.39 7.46
C TYR A 187 -4.68 11.32 8.76
N ASP A 188 -5.37 11.23 9.89
CA ASP A 188 -4.73 11.09 11.19
C ASP A 188 -3.96 9.76 11.22
N PRO A 189 -2.62 9.78 11.40
CA PRO A 189 -1.83 8.57 11.34
C PRO A 189 -2.29 7.64 12.45
N ILE A 190 -2.79 6.45 12.06
CA ILE A 190 -2.78 5.27 12.94
C ILE A 190 -1.38 5.22 13.53
N ILE A 191 -1.25 4.96 14.84
CA ILE A 191 0.06 4.87 15.50
C ILE A 191 0.84 3.73 14.84
N ILE A 192 1.62 4.06 13.81
CA ILE A 192 2.40 3.12 13.00
C ILE A 192 3.77 3.01 13.65
N CYS A 193 3.98 1.94 14.42
CA CYS A 193 5.30 1.61 14.93
C CYS A 193 6.14 1.00 13.81
N LEU A 194 7.10 1.76 13.31
CA LEU A 194 8.18 1.27 12.47
C LEU A 194 9.23 0.59 13.36
N THR A 195 9.20 -0.74 13.48
CA THR A 195 10.37 -1.46 13.99
C THR A 195 11.44 -1.47 12.91
N ARG A 196 12.40 -0.54 13.01
CA ARG A 196 13.71 -0.72 12.35
C ARG A 196 14.30 -2.01 12.90
N GLY A 197 14.65 -2.92 12.01
CA GLY A 197 15.34 -4.15 12.38
C GLY A 197 16.63 -3.82 13.14
N SER A 198 16.65 -4.27 14.39
CA SER A 198 17.78 -4.46 15.31
C SER A 198 18.04 -3.40 16.40
N LYS A 199 18.07 -3.98 17.62
CA LYS A 199 18.69 -3.60 18.89
C LYS A 199 18.04 -2.50 19.73
N SER A 200 17.29 -2.97 20.73
CA SER A 200 17.22 -2.48 22.11
C SER A 200 17.67 -1.03 22.36
N SER A 201 16.71 -0.15 22.67
CA SER A 201 16.77 0.80 23.80
C SER A 201 15.68 1.87 23.70
N GLY A 202 14.98 2.11 24.81
CA GLY A 202 14.50 3.43 25.20
C GLY A 202 13.16 3.91 24.63
N VAL A 203 12.12 3.78 25.45
CA VAL A 203 10.87 4.54 25.33
C VAL A 203 11.19 6.03 25.40
N PHE A 204 10.89 6.79 24.35
CA PHE A 204 10.82 8.25 24.41
C PHE A 204 9.36 8.68 24.24
N SER A 205 8.70 8.89 25.38
CA SER A 205 7.42 9.57 25.46
C SER A 205 7.68 11.07 25.23
N ARG A 206 7.13 11.66 24.17
CA ARG A 206 7.10 13.12 24.01
C ARG A 206 5.84 13.64 24.69
N ALA A 207 6.04 14.30 25.84
CA ALA A 207 5.03 15.10 26.50
C ALA A 207 4.55 16.23 25.59
N THR A 208 3.23 16.43 25.55
CA THR A 208 2.56 17.59 24.96
C THR A 208 2.82 18.83 25.81
N PRO A 209 3.11 20.01 25.22
CA PRO A 209 3.18 21.24 25.99
C PRO A 209 1.77 21.78 26.22
N THR A 210 1.40 21.93 27.50
CA THR A 210 0.21 22.66 27.95
C THR A 210 0.37 24.14 27.62
N ARG A 211 -0.55 24.68 26.82
CA ARG A 211 -0.65 26.10 26.49
C ARG A 211 -1.47 26.79 27.57
N HIS A 212 -0.82 27.55 28.45
CA HIS A 212 -1.49 28.50 29.33
C HIS A 212 -2.11 29.63 28.51
N GLN A 213 -3.40 29.91 28.72
CA GLN A 213 -4.02 31.19 28.36
C GLN A 213 -3.75 32.18 29.50
N PRO A 214 -3.39 33.44 29.21
CA PRO A 214 -3.44 34.49 30.20
C PRO A 214 -4.86 35.08 30.27
N GLU A 215 -5.25 35.48 31.48
CA GLU A 215 -6.41 36.33 31.79
C GLU A 215 -6.24 37.75 31.23
#